data_AF-A0A4R7GEU1-F1
#
_entry.id   AF-A0A4R7GEU1-F1
#
_cell.length_a   1.000
_cell.length_b   1.000
_cell.length_c   1.000
_cell.angle_alpha   90.00
_cell.angle_beta   90.00
_cell.angle_gamma   90.00
#
_symmetry.space_group_name_H-M   'P 1'
#
loop_
_entity.id
_entity.type
_entity.pdbx_description
1 polymer ?
#
loop_
_entity_poly.entity_id
_entity_poly.type
_entity_poly.pdbx_seq_one_letter_code
_entity_poly.pdbx_strand_id
1 'polypeptide(L)'
;MPNAHAITALKKCYQYILDSYRMVDAVTGQPVQALRPYLRLGVYQCGFTEQRRHTCQIIAPVFIAHLLTLRQTQQSDNLVSHDAAVRHVRPEHFIQSPQFYFSLLRAECQRLGWAEFTDDLLALSSHFYDEPWHLERFALAYFYGLLANDPEYFALLAPPQHEASLHQVEQVNHRMLLLDAHLAKTPNLHNLIEEYVFFAFYDLWGQTPP
;
A
#
# COMPACT_ATOMS: atom_id res chain seq x y z
N MET A 1 23.51 -2.01 -6.53
CA MET A 1 22.49 -1.02 -6.12
C MET A 1 21.29 -1.16 -7.06
N PRO A 2 20.04 -1.21 -6.55
CA PRO A 2 18.88 -1.20 -7.42
C PRO A 2 18.87 0.10 -8.23
N ASN A 3 18.80 -0.03 -9.55
CA ASN A 3 18.97 1.06 -10.50
C ASN A 3 17.75 2.00 -10.43
N ALA A 4 17.93 3.28 -10.08
CA ALA A 4 16.85 4.26 -9.92
C ALA A 4 15.94 4.39 -11.17
N HIS A 5 16.46 4.06 -12.35
CA HIS A 5 15.66 4.00 -13.59
C HIS A 5 14.74 2.79 -13.63
N ALA A 6 15.16 1.65 -13.09
CA ALA A 6 14.34 0.44 -13.06
C ALA A 6 13.09 0.67 -12.22
N ILE A 7 13.24 1.30 -11.05
CA ILE A 7 12.09 1.62 -10.20
C ILE A 7 11.21 2.72 -10.81
N THR A 8 11.78 3.68 -11.53
CA THR A 8 11.01 4.71 -12.25
C THR A 8 10.21 4.12 -13.41
N ALA A 9 10.80 3.22 -14.20
CA ALA A 9 10.11 2.52 -15.28
C ALA A 9 9.00 1.62 -14.74
N LEU A 10 9.29 0.88 -13.67
CA LEU A 10 8.29 0.07 -12.98
C LEU A 10 7.14 0.92 -12.44
N LYS A 11 7.45 2.07 -11.83
CA LYS A 11 6.46 3.06 -11.42
C LYS A 11 5.61 3.54 -12.58
N LYS A 12 6.19 3.79 -13.76
CA LYS A 12 5.43 4.16 -14.96
C LYS A 12 4.48 3.04 -15.38
N CYS A 13 4.90 1.77 -15.33
CA CYS A 13 4.02 0.63 -15.60
C CYS A 13 2.85 0.54 -14.61
N TYR A 14 3.11 0.65 -13.31
CA TYR A 14 2.06 0.65 -12.30
C TYR A 14 1.14 1.88 -12.42
N GLN A 15 1.70 3.05 -12.71
CA GLN A 15 0.91 4.26 -12.93
C GLN A 15 0.00 4.13 -14.16
N TYR A 16 0.47 3.50 -15.24
CA TYR A 16 -0.35 3.26 -16.43
C TYR A 16 -1.57 2.39 -16.11
N ILE A 17 -1.38 1.34 -15.29
CA ILE A 17 -2.47 0.48 -14.82
C ILE A 17 -3.49 1.33 -14.02
N LEU A 18 -3.02 2.12 -13.05
CA LEU A 18 -3.88 2.99 -12.25
C LEU A 18 -4.58 4.09 -13.05
N ASP A 19 -3.91 4.66 -14.06
CA ASP A 19 -4.49 5.67 -14.94
C ASP A 19 -5.63 5.06 -15.79
N SER A 20 -5.48 3.79 -16.18
CA SER A 20 -6.51 3.03 -16.89
C SER A 20 -7.69 2.61 -16.02
N TYR A 21 -7.50 2.54 -14.69
CA TYR A 21 -8.57 2.20 -13.75
C TYR A 21 -9.66 3.27 -13.75
N ARG A 22 -10.91 2.81 -13.72
CA ARG A 22 -12.11 3.64 -13.70
C ARG A 22 -13.15 2.97 -12.81
N MET A 23 -13.41 3.59 -11.66
CA MET A 23 -14.64 3.32 -10.93
C MET A 23 -15.77 4.15 -11.51
N VAL A 24 -16.92 3.52 -11.75
CA VAL A 24 -18.10 4.15 -12.35
C VAL A 24 -19.24 4.02 -11.36
N ASP A 25 -19.91 5.13 -11.08
CA ASP A 25 -21.12 5.15 -10.27
C ASP A 25 -22.23 4.43 -11.04
N ALA A 26 -22.78 3.37 -10.46
CA ALA A 26 -23.77 2.52 -11.12
C ALA A 26 -25.10 3.24 -11.43
N VAL A 27 -25.42 4.30 -10.69
CA VAL A 27 -26.68 5.06 -10.83
C VAL A 27 -26.58 6.07 -11.97
N THR A 28 -25.45 6.77 -12.07
CA THR A 28 -25.23 7.88 -13.01
C THR A 28 -24.44 7.45 -14.26
N GLY A 29 -23.78 6.30 -14.22
CA GLY A 29 -22.86 5.83 -15.26
C GLY A 29 -21.63 6.72 -15.41
N GLN A 30 -21.39 7.66 -14.49
CA GLN A 30 -20.27 8.59 -14.54
C GLN A 30 -19.06 8.04 -13.76
N PRO A 31 -17.82 8.35 -14.19
CA PRO A 31 -16.65 8.00 -13.42
C PRO A 31 -16.64 8.69 -12.06
N VAL A 32 -16.28 7.96 -11.00
CA VAL A 32 -16.08 8.50 -9.65
C VAL A 32 -14.80 9.34 -9.65
N GLN A 33 -14.92 10.62 -9.98
CA GLN A 33 -13.77 11.53 -10.11
C GLN A 33 -13.02 11.72 -8.78
N ALA A 34 -13.72 11.59 -7.66
CA ALA A 34 -13.14 11.70 -6.31
C ALA A 34 -12.06 10.64 -6.03
N LEU A 35 -12.03 9.53 -6.78
CA LEU A 35 -11.00 8.51 -6.63
C LEU A 35 -9.64 8.95 -7.23
N ARG A 36 -9.64 9.83 -8.23
CA ARG A 36 -8.43 10.16 -9.02
C ARG A 36 -7.23 10.66 -8.21
N PRO A 37 -7.38 11.51 -7.19
CA PRO A 37 -6.26 11.94 -6.35
C PRO A 37 -5.55 10.77 -5.68
N TYR A 38 -6.28 9.70 -5.36
CA TYR A 38 -5.75 8.51 -4.71
C TYR A 38 -5.01 7.57 -5.63
N LEU A 39 -4.99 7.77 -6.95
CA LEU A 39 -4.40 6.80 -7.91
C LEU A 39 -3.00 7.22 -8.40
N ARG A 40 -2.30 8.07 -7.63
CA ARG A 40 -0.97 8.57 -7.97
C ARG A 40 0.11 7.82 -7.19
N LEU A 41 1.14 7.38 -7.89
CA LEU A 41 2.32 6.74 -7.31
C LEU A 41 3.53 7.67 -7.33
N GLY A 42 4.38 7.51 -6.32
CA GLY A 42 5.69 8.14 -6.23
C GLY A 42 6.77 7.11 -5.89
N VAL A 43 8.03 7.55 -5.94
CA VAL A 43 9.18 6.74 -5.52
C VAL A 43 9.79 7.40 -4.30
N TYR A 44 9.94 6.65 -3.22
CA TYR A 44 10.37 7.18 -1.93
C TYR A 44 11.47 6.30 -1.33
N GLN A 45 12.29 6.89 -0.47
CA GLN A 45 13.20 6.10 0.37
C GLN A 45 12.40 5.49 1.51
N CYS A 46 12.57 4.19 1.78
CA CYS A 46 11.99 3.54 2.95
C CYS A 46 13.05 3.30 4.02
N GLY A 47 12.66 3.51 5.27
CA GLY A 47 13.48 3.24 6.44
C GLY A 47 13.30 1.80 6.90
N PHE A 48 14.05 0.88 6.32
CA PHE A 48 14.21 -0.46 6.90
C PHE A 48 15.69 -0.63 7.25
N THR A 49 16.08 -0.20 8.45
CA THR A 49 17.47 -0.20 8.88
C THR A 49 17.62 -0.91 10.21
N GLU A 50 17.98 -2.19 10.15
CA GLU A 50 18.84 -2.75 11.20
C GLU A 50 20.06 -3.52 10.68
N GLN A 51 20.11 -4.01 9.43
CA GLN A 51 21.28 -4.82 9.01
C GLN A 51 21.84 -4.59 7.60
N ARG A 52 21.25 -3.73 6.77
CA ARG A 52 21.83 -3.40 5.45
C ARG A 52 21.89 -1.89 5.25
N ARG A 53 23.10 -1.35 5.10
CA ARG A 53 23.43 0.07 4.84
C ARG A 53 22.99 0.55 3.44
N HIS A 54 21.84 0.10 2.95
CA HIS A 54 21.32 0.46 1.65
C HIS A 54 19.91 0.99 1.82
N THR A 55 19.75 2.30 1.66
CA THR A 55 18.46 2.96 1.44
C THR A 55 17.76 2.27 0.27
N CYS A 56 16.67 1.55 0.55
CA CYS A 56 15.86 0.94 -0.48
C CYS A 56 14.82 1.97 -0.94
N GLN A 57 14.67 2.12 -2.26
CA GLN A 57 13.56 2.89 -2.80
C GLN A 57 12.35 1.99 -2.94
N ILE A 58 11.16 2.52 -2.65
CA ILE A 58 9.86 1.86 -2.80
C ILE A 58 8.91 2.71 -3.63
N ILE A 59 8.05 2.07 -4.42
CA ILE A 59 6.93 2.69 -5.11
C ILE A 59 5.73 2.67 -4.17
N ALA A 60 5.21 3.85 -3.82
CA ALA A 60 4.14 3.99 -2.83
C ALA A 60 3.09 5.02 -3.27
N PRO A 61 1.88 5.00 -2.66
CA PRO A 61 0.85 6.00 -2.92
C PRO A 61 1.30 7.41 -2.53
N VAL A 62 1.09 8.38 -3.43
CA VAL A 62 1.45 9.78 -3.21
C VAL A 62 0.67 10.38 -2.07
N PHE A 63 -0.61 10.04 -1.91
CA PHE A 63 -1.43 10.62 -0.83
C PHE A 63 -0.97 10.20 0.57
N ILE A 64 -0.47 8.96 0.72
CA ILE A 64 0.15 8.49 1.97
C ILE A 64 1.46 9.24 2.24
N ALA A 65 2.32 9.36 1.22
CA ALA A 65 3.55 10.13 1.36
C ALA A 65 3.27 11.61 1.66
N HIS A 66 2.25 12.20 1.03
CA HIS A 66 1.86 13.59 1.26
C HIS A 66 1.44 13.85 2.70
N LEU A 67 0.72 12.90 3.32
CA LEU A 67 0.36 12.99 4.74
C LEU A 67 1.62 13.12 5.64
N LEU A 68 2.68 12.38 5.31
CA LEU A 68 3.96 12.46 6.01
C LEU A 68 4.71 13.74 5.68
N THR A 69 4.72 14.18 4.40
CA THR A 69 5.34 15.45 4.04
C THR A 69 4.64 16.62 4.68
N LEU A 70 3.31 16.63 4.85
CA LEU A 70 2.59 17.71 5.55
C LEU A 70 2.98 17.81 7.04
N ARG A 71 3.31 16.67 7.68
CA ARG A 71 3.94 16.69 9.01
C ARG A 71 5.37 17.23 8.94
N GLN A 72 6.11 16.92 7.88
CA GLN A 72 7.50 17.32 7.68
C GLN A 72 7.68 18.71 7.03
N THR A 73 6.65 19.35 6.45
CA THR A 73 6.74 20.71 5.88
C THR A 73 6.66 21.78 6.96
N GLN A 74 6.47 21.38 8.23
CA GLN A 74 6.91 22.18 9.37
C GLN A 74 8.43 22.07 9.60
N GLN A 75 9.18 21.27 8.82
CA GLN A 75 10.56 20.90 9.13
C GLN A 75 11.60 20.83 7.98
N SER A 76 11.30 20.72 6.66
CA SER A 76 12.18 21.15 5.51
C SER A 76 11.96 20.40 4.16
N ASP A 77 12.35 21.07 3.06
CA ASP A 77 12.21 20.73 1.62
C ASP A 77 13.42 20.02 0.95
N ASN A 78 13.17 19.40 -0.25
CA ASN A 78 14.03 19.14 -1.45
C ASN A 78 14.39 17.66 -1.79
N LEU A 79 14.56 17.10 -3.04
CA LEU A 79 14.43 17.46 -4.48
C LEU A 79 14.69 16.19 -5.39
N VAL A 80 13.92 16.00 -6.49
CA VAL A 80 14.28 15.77 -7.95
C VAL A 80 14.96 14.49 -8.54
N SER A 81 14.68 14.24 -9.85
CA SER A 81 14.74 13.04 -10.72
C SER A 81 15.48 13.25 -12.07
N HIS A 82 15.98 12.20 -12.77
CA HIS A 82 16.21 12.11 -14.25
C HIS A 82 16.49 10.66 -14.79
N ASP A 83 16.63 10.47 -16.12
CA ASP A 83 16.09 9.39 -17.00
C ASP A 83 17.12 8.44 -17.74
N ALA A 84 16.65 7.24 -18.18
CA ALA A 84 17.08 6.40 -19.35
C ALA A 84 17.24 4.84 -19.20
N ALA A 85 16.44 4.13 -20.04
CA ALA A 85 16.57 2.84 -20.76
C ALA A 85 16.56 1.41 -20.10
N VAL A 86 15.35 0.80 -20.15
CA VAL A 86 14.93 -0.58 -20.55
C VAL A 86 15.41 -1.85 -19.79
N ARG A 87 14.44 -2.60 -19.22
CA ARG A 87 14.05 -4.00 -19.55
C ARG A 87 12.72 -4.38 -18.86
N HIS A 88 11.80 -4.98 -19.63
CA HIS A 88 10.40 -5.22 -19.26
C HIS A 88 10.20 -6.46 -18.38
N VAL A 89 9.45 -6.31 -17.29
CA VAL A 89 8.76 -7.40 -16.59
C VAL A 89 7.27 -7.22 -16.84
N ARG A 90 6.59 -8.28 -17.29
CA ARG A 90 5.19 -8.25 -17.72
C ARG A 90 4.23 -8.19 -16.52
N PRO A 91 3.28 -7.24 -16.48
CA PRO A 91 2.25 -7.17 -15.44
C PRO A 91 0.99 -7.93 -15.90
N GLU A 92 0.97 -9.26 -15.76
CA GLU A 92 -0.14 -10.08 -16.29
C GLU A 92 -1.28 -10.35 -15.28
N HIS A 93 -1.32 -9.73 -14.09
CA HIS A 93 -2.39 -9.98 -13.09
C HIS A 93 -3.07 -8.74 -12.48
N PHE A 94 -2.85 -7.54 -13.04
CA PHE A 94 -3.24 -6.28 -12.37
C PHE A 94 -4.60 -5.68 -12.79
N ILE A 95 -5.30 -6.27 -13.77
CA ILE A 95 -6.28 -5.49 -14.55
C ILE A 95 -7.73 -5.59 -14.03
N GLN A 96 -8.04 -6.46 -13.06
CA GLN A 96 -9.45 -6.77 -12.74
C GLN A 96 -9.86 -6.71 -11.27
N SER A 97 -8.95 -6.40 -10.34
CA SER A 97 -9.28 -6.35 -8.91
C SER A 97 -9.02 -4.96 -8.33
N PRO A 98 -9.94 -4.40 -7.53
CA PRO A 98 -9.73 -3.14 -6.79
C PRO A 98 -8.60 -3.21 -5.73
N GLN A 99 -7.97 -4.38 -5.55
CA GLN A 99 -6.84 -4.63 -4.64
C GLN A 99 -5.50 -4.09 -5.18
N PHE A 100 -5.47 -2.83 -5.65
CA PHE A 100 -4.28 -2.24 -6.27
C PHE A 100 -3.12 -2.06 -5.32
N TYR A 101 -3.34 -1.44 -4.15
CA TYR A 101 -2.26 -1.15 -3.22
C TYR A 101 -1.74 -2.40 -2.52
N PHE A 102 -2.61 -3.37 -2.26
CA PHE A 102 -2.19 -4.66 -1.76
C PHE A 102 -1.32 -5.41 -2.78
N SER A 103 -1.72 -5.42 -4.05
CA SER A 103 -0.92 -6.00 -5.13
C SER A 103 0.42 -5.29 -5.33
N LEU A 104 0.42 -3.96 -5.24
CA LEU A 104 1.63 -3.14 -5.30
C LEU A 104 2.57 -3.47 -4.14
N LEU A 105 2.05 -3.55 -2.90
CA LEU A 105 2.84 -3.89 -1.72
C LEU A 105 3.52 -5.25 -1.92
N ARG A 106 2.76 -6.28 -2.28
CA ARG A 106 3.31 -7.62 -2.53
C ARG A 106 4.40 -7.60 -3.60
N ALA A 107 4.18 -6.89 -4.70
CA ALA A 107 5.17 -6.78 -5.77
C ALA A 107 6.45 -6.07 -5.32
N GLU A 108 6.33 -5.01 -4.51
CA GLU A 108 7.47 -4.29 -3.96
C GLU A 108 8.24 -5.14 -2.94
N CYS A 109 7.55 -5.91 -2.09
CA CYS A 109 8.19 -6.83 -1.15
C CYS A 109 8.97 -7.93 -1.86
N GLN A 110 8.39 -8.50 -2.94
CA GLN A 110 9.10 -9.44 -3.80
C GLN A 110 10.34 -8.81 -4.46
N ARG A 111 10.19 -7.61 -5.02
CA ARG A 111 11.28 -6.87 -5.67
C ARG A 111 12.42 -6.55 -4.71
N LEU A 112 12.08 -6.25 -3.45
CA LEU A 112 13.04 -5.92 -2.39
C LEU A 112 13.61 -7.17 -1.70
N GLY A 113 13.11 -8.36 -2.03
CA GLY A 113 13.58 -9.63 -1.46
C GLY A 113 13.09 -9.89 -0.05
N TRP A 114 11.96 -9.31 0.35
CA TRP A 114 11.29 -9.55 1.63
C TRP A 114 10.40 -10.79 1.54
N ALA A 115 11.04 -11.96 1.42
CA ALA A 115 10.37 -13.23 1.17
C ALA A 115 9.38 -13.61 2.28
N GLU A 116 9.79 -13.51 3.55
CA GLU A 116 8.94 -13.83 4.71
C GLU A 116 7.67 -12.99 4.72
N PHE A 117 7.79 -11.70 4.39
CA PHE A 117 6.63 -10.81 4.32
C PHE A 117 5.75 -11.09 3.10
N THR A 118 6.31 -11.61 2.01
CA THR A 118 5.54 -11.99 0.82
C THR A 118 4.62 -13.18 1.10
N ASP A 119 5.09 -14.16 1.88
CA ASP A 119 4.31 -15.33 2.29
C ASP A 119 3.17 -14.93 3.24
N ASP A 120 3.43 -13.99 4.15
CA ASP A 120 2.42 -13.40 5.02
C ASP A 120 1.30 -12.69 4.23
N LEU A 121 1.67 -11.90 3.21
CA LEU A 121 0.69 -11.25 2.34
C LEU A 121 -0.14 -12.28 1.56
N LEU A 122 0.45 -13.40 1.15
CA LEU A 122 -0.32 -14.48 0.51
C LEU A 122 -1.36 -15.07 1.45
N ALA A 123 -1.02 -15.31 2.72
CA ALA A 123 -1.95 -15.78 3.73
C ALA A 123 -3.11 -14.79 3.96
N LEU A 124 -2.79 -13.49 4.09
CA LEU A 124 -3.80 -12.44 4.22
C LEU A 124 -4.75 -12.41 3.03
N SER A 125 -4.23 -12.52 1.81
CA SER A 125 -5.05 -12.51 0.59
C SER A 125 -6.04 -13.67 0.51
N SER A 126 -5.68 -14.81 1.09
CA SER A 126 -6.55 -15.99 1.15
C SER A 126 -7.62 -15.83 2.22
N HIS A 127 -7.31 -15.13 3.32
CA HIS A 127 -8.22 -14.92 4.43
C HIS A 127 -9.29 -13.86 4.13
N PHE A 128 -8.91 -12.73 3.55
CA PHE A 128 -9.82 -11.62 3.20
C PHE A 128 -10.24 -11.65 1.72
N TYR A 129 -10.45 -12.85 1.17
CA TYR A 129 -10.84 -13.03 -0.22
C TYR A 129 -12.15 -12.29 -0.56
N ASP A 130 -13.14 -12.38 0.33
CA ASP A 130 -14.45 -11.74 0.17
C ASP A 130 -14.49 -10.28 0.65
N GLU A 131 -13.45 -9.81 1.33
CA GLU A 131 -13.38 -8.48 1.95
C GLU A 131 -12.13 -7.71 1.49
N PRO A 132 -12.01 -7.42 0.19
CA PRO A 132 -10.79 -6.87 -0.42
C PRO A 132 -10.40 -5.48 0.11
N TRP A 133 -11.33 -4.76 0.74
CA TRP A 133 -11.06 -3.48 1.40
C TRP A 133 -10.11 -3.64 2.61
N HIS A 134 -10.17 -4.76 3.34
CA HIS A 134 -9.24 -5.00 4.46
C HIS A 134 -7.80 -5.14 3.98
N LEU A 135 -7.60 -5.78 2.82
CA LEU A 135 -6.29 -5.90 2.18
C LEU A 135 -5.74 -4.53 1.77
N GLU A 136 -6.58 -3.67 1.19
CA GLU A 136 -6.19 -2.30 0.82
C GLU A 136 -5.86 -1.44 2.06
N ARG A 137 -6.67 -1.50 3.12
CA ARG A 137 -6.40 -0.82 4.40
C ARG A 137 -5.05 -1.24 4.96
N PHE A 138 -4.81 -2.55 5.03
CA PHE A 138 -3.56 -3.12 5.49
C PHE A 138 -2.37 -2.59 4.67
N ALA A 139 -2.48 -2.62 3.33
CA ALA A 139 -1.41 -2.20 2.46
C ALA A 139 -1.06 -0.71 2.59
N LEU A 140 -2.07 0.15 2.67
CA LEU A 140 -1.89 1.59 2.80
C LEU A 140 -1.26 1.98 4.13
N ALA A 141 -1.71 1.36 5.20
CA ALA A 141 -1.09 1.55 6.50
C ALA A 141 0.36 1.02 6.47
N TYR A 142 0.62 -0.13 5.82
CA TYR A 142 1.99 -0.65 5.64
C TYR A 142 2.92 0.36 4.95
N PHE A 143 2.46 0.96 3.84
CA PHE A 143 3.20 2.02 3.16
C PHE A 143 3.45 3.22 4.08
N TYR A 144 2.47 3.62 4.89
CA TYR A 144 2.66 4.70 5.85
C TYR A 144 3.81 4.39 6.82
N GLY A 145 3.82 3.20 7.43
CA GLY A 145 4.89 2.78 8.34
C GLY A 145 6.29 2.80 7.72
N LEU A 146 6.40 2.28 6.49
CA LEU A 146 7.65 2.26 5.71
C LEU A 146 8.20 3.66 5.43
N LEU A 147 7.30 4.58 5.09
CA LEU A 147 7.67 5.94 4.76
C LEU A 147 7.92 6.79 6.01
N ALA A 148 7.21 6.49 7.11
CA ALA A 148 7.42 7.13 8.40
C ALA A 148 8.72 6.67 9.09
N ASN A 149 9.31 5.55 8.63
CA ASN A 149 10.38 4.85 9.33
C ASN A 149 10.00 4.59 10.80
N ASP A 150 8.77 4.11 11.01
CA ASP A 150 8.20 3.87 12.34
C ASP A 150 8.47 2.41 12.76
N PRO A 151 9.49 2.14 13.59
CA PRO A 151 9.81 0.78 14.02
C PRO A 151 8.73 0.17 14.92
N GLU A 152 7.96 0.98 15.66
CA GLU A 152 6.83 0.50 16.46
C GLU A 152 5.74 -0.05 15.54
N TYR A 153 5.52 0.62 14.41
CA TYR A 153 4.58 0.18 13.39
C TYR A 153 4.99 -1.15 12.74
N PHE A 154 6.29 -1.38 12.50
CA PHE A 154 6.78 -2.68 12.03
C PHE A 154 6.66 -3.78 13.06
N ALA A 155 6.85 -3.47 14.34
CA ALA A 155 6.64 -4.44 15.42
C ALA A 155 5.17 -4.88 15.52
N LEU A 156 4.22 -3.98 15.26
CA LEU A 156 2.78 -4.28 15.21
C LEU A 156 2.38 -5.16 14.02
N LEU A 157 3.15 -5.09 12.94
CA LEU A 157 2.92 -5.84 11.72
C LEU A 157 3.80 -7.07 11.59
N ALA A 158 4.72 -7.34 12.51
CA ALA A 158 5.48 -8.57 12.52
C ALA A 158 4.58 -9.74 12.98
N PRO A 159 4.84 -10.98 12.54
CA PRO A 159 4.23 -12.14 13.16
C PRO A 159 4.54 -12.13 14.67
N PRO A 160 3.57 -12.36 15.57
CA PRO A 160 3.83 -12.38 17.00
C PRO A 160 4.80 -13.53 17.32
N GLN A 161 6.05 -13.20 17.64
CA GLN A 161 7.10 -14.19 17.91
C GLN A 161 6.86 -15.03 19.17
N HIS A 162 5.88 -14.67 20.00
CA HIS A 162 5.60 -15.34 21.27
C HIS A 162 4.27 -16.12 21.28
N GLU A 163 3.52 -16.11 20.17
CA GLU A 163 2.20 -16.77 20.08
C GLU A 163 2.22 -17.88 19.03
N ALA A 164 3.20 -18.78 19.13
CA ALA A 164 3.29 -19.99 18.32
C ALA A 164 2.10 -20.97 18.56
N SER A 165 1.22 -20.69 19.52
CA SER A 165 0.04 -21.50 19.84
C SER A 165 -1.26 -21.00 19.19
N LEU A 166 -1.28 -19.80 18.60
CA LEU A 166 -2.48 -19.30 17.94
C LEU A 166 -2.65 -19.95 16.57
N HIS A 167 -3.88 -20.31 16.22
CA HIS A 167 -4.19 -20.71 14.86
C HIS A 167 -3.94 -19.53 13.91
N GLN A 168 -3.52 -19.82 12.67
CA GLN A 168 -3.19 -18.81 11.64
C GLN A 168 -4.28 -17.73 11.48
N VAL A 169 -5.54 -18.10 11.61
CA VAL A 169 -6.70 -17.18 11.57
C VAL A 169 -6.70 -16.20 12.74
N GLU A 170 -6.39 -16.67 13.95
CA GLU A 170 -6.34 -15.83 15.16
C GLU A 170 -5.20 -14.81 15.08
N GLN A 171 -4.06 -15.21 14.50
CA GLN A 171 -2.93 -14.31 14.28
C GLN A 171 -3.27 -13.19 13.27
N VAL A 172 -4.01 -13.52 12.20
CA VAL A 172 -4.48 -12.53 11.22
C VAL A 172 -5.46 -11.55 11.85
N ASN A 173 -6.44 -12.04 12.60
CA ASN A 173 -7.41 -11.20 13.30
C ASN A 173 -6.73 -10.29 14.34
N HIS A 174 -5.74 -10.82 15.08
CA HIS A 174 -4.98 -10.03 16.04
C HIS A 174 -4.22 -8.88 15.35
N ARG A 175 -3.57 -9.14 14.22
CA ARG A 175 -2.87 -8.10 13.42
C ARG A 175 -3.84 -7.01 12.94
N MET A 176 -5.05 -7.37 12.53
CA MET A 176 -6.07 -6.38 12.15
C MET A 176 -6.52 -5.53 13.33
N LEU A 177 -6.71 -6.12 14.51
CA LEU A 177 -7.02 -5.35 15.72
C LEU A 177 -5.91 -4.38 16.10
N LEU A 178 -4.64 -4.80 15.98
CA LEU A 178 -3.50 -3.92 16.21
C LEU A 178 -3.43 -2.79 15.19
N LEU A 179 -3.73 -3.08 13.92
CA LEU A 179 -3.83 -2.08 12.87
C LEU A 179 -4.92 -1.04 13.18
N ASP A 180 -6.13 -1.50 13.54
CA ASP A 180 -7.24 -0.61 13.88
C ASP A 180 -6.92 0.25 15.11
N ALA A 181 -6.29 -0.33 16.14
CA ALA A 181 -5.83 0.43 17.30
C ALA A 181 -4.78 1.49 16.96
N HIS A 182 -3.91 1.22 15.98
CA HIS A 182 -2.94 2.20 15.48
C HIS A 182 -3.61 3.30 14.65
N LEU A 183 -4.54 2.94 13.75
CA LEU A 183 -5.31 3.90 12.96
C LEU A 183 -6.14 4.83 13.85
N ALA A 184 -6.70 4.32 14.95
CA ALA A 184 -7.38 5.13 15.96
C ALA A 184 -6.49 6.22 16.58
N LYS A 185 -5.17 5.97 16.71
CA LYS A 185 -4.18 6.96 17.19
C LYS A 185 -3.73 7.93 16.10
N THR A 186 -4.03 7.65 14.84
CA THR A 186 -3.62 8.43 13.67
C THR A 186 -4.85 8.83 12.82
N PRO A 187 -5.77 9.65 13.36
CA PRO A 187 -7.08 9.90 12.75
C PRO A 187 -7.01 10.47 11.33
N ASN A 188 -6.00 11.28 11.01
CA ASN A 188 -5.80 11.79 9.65
C ASN A 188 -5.43 10.69 8.65
N LEU A 189 -4.65 9.69 9.07
CA LEU A 189 -4.33 8.52 8.24
C LEU A 189 -5.57 7.65 8.07
N HIS A 190 -6.27 7.37 9.17
CA HIS A 190 -7.50 6.59 9.17
C HIS A 190 -8.53 7.17 8.19
N ASN A 191 -8.88 8.44 8.34
CA ASN A 191 -9.87 9.09 7.48
C ASN A 191 -9.47 9.04 5.99
N LEU A 192 -8.19 9.24 5.69
CA LEU A 192 -7.66 9.23 4.32
C LEU A 192 -7.71 7.83 3.68
N ILE A 193 -7.45 6.79 4.48
CA ILE A 193 -7.58 5.39 4.04
C ILE A 193 -9.05 5.05 3.82
N GLU A 194 -9.94 5.40 4.75
CA GLU A 194 -11.38 5.11 4.63
C GLU A 194 -12.01 5.84 3.44
N GLU A 195 -11.61 7.08 3.16
CA GLU A 195 -12.08 7.82 2.00
C GLU A 195 -11.65 7.16 0.67
N TYR A 196 -10.39 6.71 0.58
CA TYR A 196 -9.93 5.93 -0.57
C TYR A 196 -10.74 4.63 -0.72
N VAL A 197 -10.87 3.85 0.35
CA VAL A 197 -11.58 2.56 0.35
C VAL A 197 -13.03 2.78 -0.07
N PHE A 198 -13.70 3.79 0.46
CA PHE A 198 -15.06 4.14 0.05
C PHE A 198 -15.17 4.37 -1.46
N PHE A 199 -14.28 5.18 -2.05
CA PHE A 199 -14.35 5.46 -3.48
C PHE A 199 -13.87 4.29 -4.37
N ALA A 200 -12.91 3.49 -3.91
CA ALA A 200 -12.34 2.38 -4.68
C ALA A 200 -13.25 1.15 -4.73
N PHE A 201 -14.13 1.00 -3.74
CA PHE A 201 -15.06 -0.13 -3.61
C PHE A 201 -16.52 0.30 -3.68
N TYR A 202 -16.79 1.54 -4.11
CA TYR A 202 -18.11 2.17 -4.09
C TYR A 202 -19.24 1.30 -4.70
N ASP A 203 -18.93 0.54 -5.75
CA ASP A 203 -19.87 -0.34 -6.44
C ASP A 203 -20.27 -1.58 -5.63
N LEU A 204 -19.41 -2.05 -4.73
CA LEU A 204 -19.70 -3.19 -3.85
C LEU A 204 -20.68 -2.84 -2.73
N TRP A 205 -20.76 -1.56 -2.34
CA TRP A 205 -21.57 -1.11 -1.21
C TRP A 205 -23.07 -1.12 -1.55
N GLY A 206 -23.41 -1.15 -2.85
CA GLY A 206 -24.79 -1.34 -3.31
C GLY A 206 -25.35 -2.75 -3.08
N GLN A 207 -24.49 -3.75 -2.83
CA GLN A 207 -24.92 -5.14 -2.54
C GLN A 207 -24.93 -5.45 -1.04
N THR A 208 -24.14 -4.73 -0.24
CA THR A 208 -24.09 -4.82 1.22
C THR A 208 -23.65 -3.47 1.79
N PRO A 209 -24.59 -2.57 2.14
CA PRO A 209 -24.23 -1.35 2.84
C PRO A 209 -23.85 -1.65 4.30
N PRO A 210 -22.95 -0.87 4.91
CA PRO A 210 -22.54 -1.03 6.31
C PRO A 210 -23.67 -0.78 7.31
#